data_AF-A0A0P7ZQ16-F1
#
_entry.id   AF-A0A0P7ZQ16-F1
#
_cell.length_a   1.000
_cell.length_b   1.000
_cell.length_c   1.000
_cell.angle_alpha   90.00
_cell.angle_beta   90.00
_cell.angle_gamma   90.00
#
_symmetry.space_group_name_H-M   'P 1'
#
loop_
_entity.id
_entity.type
_entity.pdbx_description
1 polymer ?
#
loop_
_entity_poly.entity_id
_entity_poly.type
_entity_poly.pdbx_seq_one_letter_code
_entity_poly.pdbx_strand_id
1 'polypeptide(L)'
;EIITPDDAHADLLRWSAASGAPVVTLGHSHDGRVVEAIRLGRADAPHLVVLLGRQHPPEVTGAIAMRAFVDELAAMMTRVPQFAADLQFLVVPMLNPDGVVRGHWRANRGAVDLNRDWGPFTQPETRSVKAWLDALPQGIRPVLMVDFHSTRSNLFYVQGDEASAPQRRFRAAWLDGRETAVAGYPFTIEPRNANPGSGTAKNWFHATYAIPAYTYEVADDADREATRSAAAALAAGLPAALGAMGQ
;
A
#
# COMPACT_ATOMS: atom_id res chain seq x y z
N GLU A 1 -11.28 -18.14 2.19
CA GLU A 1 -9.89 -17.92 2.66
C GLU A 1 -9.93 -16.86 3.75
N ILE A 2 -9.24 -17.08 4.87
CA ILE A 2 -9.08 -16.09 5.94
C ILE A 2 -7.58 -15.78 5.97
N ILE A 3 -7.22 -14.49 5.97
CA ILE A 3 -5.84 -14.04 6.17
C ILE A 3 -5.80 -13.35 7.53
N THR A 4 -5.16 -14.01 8.48
CA THR A 4 -5.02 -13.61 9.88
C THR A 4 -3.75 -12.78 10.11
N PRO A 5 -3.54 -12.21 11.31
CA PRO A 5 -2.26 -11.61 11.67
C PRO A 5 -1.08 -12.59 11.56
N ASP A 6 -1.27 -13.88 11.88
CA ASP A 6 -0.20 -14.89 11.77
C ASP A 6 0.19 -15.14 10.30
N ASP A 7 -0.78 -15.13 9.38
CA ASP A 7 -0.51 -15.23 7.94
C ASP A 7 0.26 -14.01 7.44
N ALA A 8 -0.12 -12.81 7.89
CA ALA A 8 0.59 -11.58 7.54
C ALA A 8 2.02 -11.57 8.10
N HIS A 9 2.22 -12.08 9.33
CA HIS A 9 3.54 -12.26 9.92
C HIS A 9 4.40 -13.25 9.12
N ALA A 10 3.82 -14.38 8.71
CA ALA A 10 4.50 -15.35 7.86
C ALA A 10 4.92 -14.75 6.50
N ASP A 11 4.10 -13.87 5.92
CA ASP A 11 4.45 -13.14 4.70
C ASP A 11 5.62 -12.16 4.93
N LEU A 12 5.64 -11.44 6.05
CA LEU A 12 6.76 -10.58 6.45
C LEU A 12 8.07 -11.37 6.58
N LEU A 13 8.04 -12.53 7.24
CA LEU A 13 9.21 -13.40 7.39
C LEU A 13 9.70 -13.95 6.04
N ARG A 14 8.79 -14.31 5.14
CA ARG A 14 9.12 -14.74 3.78
C ARG A 14 9.82 -13.63 2.98
N TRP A 15 9.28 -12.41 3.01
CA TRP A 15 9.89 -11.27 2.32
C TRP A 15 11.24 -10.89 2.93
N SER A 16 11.38 -10.99 4.25
CA SER A 16 12.65 -10.80 4.95
C SER A 16 13.69 -11.81 4.49
N ALA A 17 13.33 -13.10 4.43
CA ALA A 17 14.23 -14.15 3.94
C ALA A 17 14.64 -13.95 2.47
N ALA A 18 13.72 -13.48 1.62
CA ALA A 18 13.97 -13.28 0.19
C ALA A 18 14.84 -12.05 -0.13
N SER A 19 14.78 -11.00 0.71
CA SER A 19 15.41 -9.70 0.44
C SER A 19 16.52 -9.32 1.41
N GLY A 20 16.64 -10.01 2.54
CA GLY A 20 17.50 -9.63 3.66
C GLY A 20 16.98 -8.42 4.46
N ALA A 21 15.80 -7.90 4.14
CA ALA A 21 15.22 -6.74 4.81
C ALA A 21 14.69 -7.09 6.22
N PRO A 22 14.82 -6.18 7.19
CA PRO A 22 14.30 -6.41 8.53
C PRO A 22 12.77 -6.23 8.59
N VAL A 23 12.10 -7.10 9.34
CA VAL A 23 10.76 -6.85 9.86
C VAL A 23 10.88 -5.83 10.99
N VAL A 24 9.98 -4.85 11.01
CA VAL A 24 9.97 -3.76 11.99
C VAL A 24 8.62 -3.70 12.69
N THR A 25 8.66 -3.47 14.00
CA THR A 25 7.47 -3.15 14.78
C THR A 25 7.21 -1.65 14.70
N LEU A 26 6.03 -1.26 14.21
CA LEU A 26 5.60 0.15 14.17
C LEU A 26 4.94 0.58 15.48
N GLY A 27 4.27 -0.36 16.16
CA GLY A 27 3.55 -0.11 17.41
C GLY A 27 2.65 -1.28 17.77
N HIS A 28 1.61 -1.00 18.56
CA HIS A 28 0.64 -1.99 19.03
C HIS A 28 -0.78 -1.48 18.87
N SER A 29 -1.73 -2.36 18.57
CA SER A 29 -3.16 -2.10 18.52
C SER A 29 -3.78 -1.92 19.91
N HIS A 30 -5.09 -1.70 19.99
CA HIS A 30 -5.81 -1.57 21.27
C HIS A 30 -5.73 -2.82 22.16
N ASP A 31 -5.80 -4.01 21.56
CA ASP A 31 -5.64 -5.28 22.30
C ASP A 31 -4.15 -5.65 22.50
N GLY A 32 -3.21 -4.76 22.17
CA GLY A 32 -1.78 -5.01 22.31
C GLY A 32 -1.18 -5.94 21.25
N ARG A 33 -1.86 -6.17 20.12
CA ARG A 33 -1.27 -6.93 18.99
C ARG A 33 -0.27 -6.04 18.25
N VAL A 34 0.82 -6.65 17.80
CA VAL A 34 1.87 -5.92 17.09
C VAL A 34 1.35 -5.42 15.74
N VAL A 35 1.62 -4.15 15.43
CA VAL A 35 1.48 -3.60 14.07
C VAL A 35 2.86 -3.67 13.42
N GLU A 36 3.02 -4.63 12.52
CA GLU A 36 4.31 -4.94 11.89
C GLU A 36 4.39 -4.42 10.45
N ALA A 37 5.61 -4.17 10.01
CA ALA A 37 5.93 -3.82 8.65
C ALA A 37 7.25 -4.46 8.21
N ILE A 38 7.52 -4.48 6.91
CA ILE A 38 8.86 -4.76 6.38
C ILE A 38 9.39 -3.54 5.64
N ARG A 39 10.68 -3.26 5.81
CA ARG A 39 11.39 -2.18 5.12
C ARG A 39 12.28 -2.73 4.01
N LEU A 40 11.78 -2.83 2.79
CA LEU A 40 12.55 -3.33 1.65
C LEU A 40 13.48 -2.24 1.09
N GLY A 41 14.62 -2.65 0.56
CA GLY A 41 15.62 -1.75 -0.02
C GLY A 41 16.58 -1.17 1.02
N ARG A 42 17.45 -0.26 0.59
CA ARG A 42 18.44 0.35 1.48
C ARG A 42 17.80 1.36 2.42
N ALA A 43 18.22 1.33 3.68
CA ALA A 43 17.71 2.22 4.72
C ALA A 43 18.03 3.72 4.50
N ASP A 44 18.97 4.05 3.62
CA ASP A 44 19.39 5.41 3.29
C ASP A 44 18.92 5.87 1.90
N ALA A 45 18.18 5.02 1.16
CA ALA A 45 17.63 5.39 -0.14
C ALA A 45 16.65 6.59 -0.01
N PRO A 46 16.74 7.63 -0.84
CA PRO A 46 15.99 8.87 -0.61
C PRO A 46 14.47 8.73 -0.84
N HIS A 47 14.05 7.79 -1.68
CA HIS A 47 12.66 7.70 -2.12
C HIS A 47 11.92 6.54 -1.44
N LEU A 48 10.91 6.88 -0.64
CA LEU A 48 10.09 5.91 0.08
C LEU A 48 8.75 5.68 -0.63
N VAL A 49 8.44 4.42 -0.91
CA VAL A 49 7.10 3.98 -1.30
C VAL A 49 6.42 3.38 -0.07
N VAL A 50 5.18 3.78 0.21
CA VAL A 50 4.38 3.26 1.32
C VAL A 50 3.26 2.37 0.78
N LEU A 51 3.21 1.12 1.24
CA LEU A 51 2.16 0.17 0.90
C LEU A 51 1.37 -0.18 2.17
N LEU A 52 0.07 0.07 2.16
CA LEU A 52 -0.83 -0.19 3.28
C LEU A 52 -1.85 -1.25 2.90
N GLY A 53 -2.15 -2.17 3.81
CA GLY A 53 -3.18 -3.18 3.61
C GLY A 53 -4.02 -3.44 4.85
N ARG A 54 -5.23 -3.96 4.62
CA ARG A 54 -6.14 -4.45 5.67
C ARG A 54 -6.43 -3.41 6.75
N GLN A 55 -6.75 -2.19 6.32
CA GLN A 55 -7.39 -1.22 7.19
C GLN A 55 -8.80 -1.69 7.59
N HIS A 56 -9.56 -2.24 6.62
CA HIS A 56 -10.80 -2.93 6.91
C HIS A 56 -10.57 -4.45 6.99
N PRO A 57 -11.16 -5.13 7.99
CA PRO A 57 -10.87 -6.54 8.21
C PRO A 57 -11.27 -7.55 7.11
N PRO A 58 -12.41 -7.43 6.40
CA PRO A 58 -12.91 -8.47 5.49
C PRO A 58 -12.24 -8.44 4.12
N GLU A 59 -11.39 -7.45 3.83
CA GLU A 59 -10.83 -7.16 2.51
C GLU A 59 -9.69 -8.11 2.12
N VAL A 60 -10.01 -9.40 2.03
CA VAL A 60 -9.07 -10.48 1.76
C VAL A 60 -8.54 -10.42 0.33
N THR A 61 -9.34 -10.00 -0.66
CA THR A 61 -8.86 -9.88 -2.06
C THR A 61 -7.78 -8.81 -2.20
N GLY A 62 -7.93 -7.67 -1.50
CA GLY A 62 -6.90 -6.63 -1.41
C GLY A 62 -5.60 -7.15 -0.80
N ALA A 63 -5.69 -7.95 0.28
CA ALA A 63 -4.50 -8.59 0.86
C ALA A 63 -3.82 -9.61 -0.08
N ILE A 64 -4.58 -10.36 -0.88
CA ILE A 64 -4.02 -11.26 -1.88
C ILE A 64 -3.27 -10.50 -2.97
N ALA A 65 -3.85 -9.41 -3.48
CA ALA A 65 -3.18 -8.54 -4.44
C ALA A 65 -1.90 -7.94 -3.83
N MET A 66 -1.99 -7.38 -2.62
CA MET A 66 -0.83 -6.83 -1.92
C MET A 66 0.29 -7.87 -1.76
N ARG A 67 -0.06 -9.10 -1.39
CA ARG A 67 0.94 -10.17 -1.23
C ARG A 67 1.69 -10.45 -2.52
N ALA A 68 0.98 -10.63 -3.64
CA ALA A 68 1.60 -10.87 -4.94
C ALA A 68 2.38 -9.65 -5.46
N PHE A 69 1.89 -8.44 -5.18
CA PHE A 69 2.58 -7.20 -5.50
C PHE A 69 3.94 -7.14 -4.80
N VAL A 70 3.97 -7.41 -3.49
CA VAL A 70 5.20 -7.35 -2.68
C VAL A 70 6.13 -8.53 -2.98
N ASP A 71 5.59 -9.71 -3.29
CA ASP A 71 6.38 -10.86 -3.76
C ASP A 71 7.23 -10.47 -4.99
N GLU A 72 6.63 -9.80 -5.97
CA GLU A 72 7.36 -9.32 -7.16
C GLU A 72 8.37 -8.22 -6.80
N LEU A 73 7.98 -7.23 -5.97
CA LEU A 73 8.91 -6.18 -5.55
C LEU A 73 10.15 -6.74 -4.83
N ALA A 74 9.96 -7.69 -3.91
CA ALA A 74 11.04 -8.35 -3.20
C ALA A 74 11.96 -9.12 -4.18
N ALA A 75 11.38 -9.82 -5.17
CA ALA A 75 12.15 -10.49 -6.21
C ALA A 75 12.90 -9.50 -7.12
N MET A 76 12.33 -8.33 -7.41
CA MET A 76 12.96 -7.29 -8.21
C MET A 76 14.12 -6.60 -7.49
N MET A 77 14.02 -6.37 -6.18
CA MET A 77 15.10 -5.81 -5.37
C MET A 77 16.40 -6.62 -5.53
N THR A 78 16.28 -7.94 -5.66
CA THR A 78 17.41 -8.85 -5.88
C THR A 78 17.87 -8.92 -7.34
N ARG A 79 16.93 -8.88 -8.30
CA ARG A 79 17.23 -9.05 -9.75
C ARG A 79 17.63 -7.76 -10.47
N VAL A 80 17.27 -6.61 -9.94
CA VAL A 80 17.37 -5.30 -10.62
C VAL A 80 18.09 -4.30 -9.70
N PRO A 81 19.44 -4.31 -9.63
CA PRO A 81 20.20 -3.49 -8.68
C PRO A 81 19.90 -1.99 -8.75
N GLN A 82 19.63 -1.46 -9.95
CA GLN A 82 19.27 -0.05 -10.17
C GLN A 82 17.91 0.32 -9.56
N PHE A 83 16.98 -0.64 -9.46
CA PHE A 83 15.71 -0.42 -8.77
C PHE A 83 15.92 -0.27 -7.26
N ALA A 84 16.90 -0.97 -6.70
CA ALA A 84 17.24 -0.92 -5.29
C ALA A 84 18.15 0.24 -4.87
N ALA A 85 18.68 1.01 -5.82
CA ALA A 85 19.65 2.07 -5.54
C ALA A 85 19.01 3.23 -4.77
N ASP A 86 17.89 3.75 -5.29
CA ASP A 86 17.28 4.99 -4.78
C ASP A 86 15.89 4.79 -4.16
N LEU A 87 15.35 3.56 -4.18
CA LEU A 87 14.03 3.25 -3.65
C LEU A 87 14.09 2.36 -2.42
N GLN A 88 13.20 2.67 -1.49
CA GLN A 88 12.86 1.82 -0.36
C GLN A 88 11.35 1.74 -0.19
N PHE A 89 10.89 0.68 0.46
CA PHE A 89 9.47 0.40 0.65
C PHE A 89 9.17 0.20 2.14
N LEU A 90 8.15 0.89 2.65
CA LEU A 90 7.50 0.53 3.91
C LEU A 90 6.23 -0.25 3.55
N VAL A 91 6.18 -1.52 3.94
CA VAL A 91 5.05 -2.40 3.65
C VAL A 91 4.35 -2.78 4.95
N VAL A 92 3.11 -2.35 5.13
CA VAL A 92 2.26 -2.66 6.30
C VAL A 92 1.10 -3.57 5.85
N PRO A 93 1.27 -4.90 5.84
CA PRO A 93 0.28 -5.82 5.26
C PRO A 93 -1.00 -5.97 6.10
N MET A 94 -0.94 -5.61 7.38
CA MET A 94 -2.03 -5.74 8.33
C MET A 94 -2.11 -4.54 9.26
N LEU A 95 -2.82 -3.48 8.86
CA LEU A 95 -2.97 -2.30 9.71
C LEU A 95 -3.97 -2.52 10.87
N ASN A 96 -5.01 -3.34 10.68
CA ASN A 96 -6.08 -3.56 11.68
C ASN A 96 -6.10 -5.00 12.23
N PRO A 97 -5.08 -5.45 12.97
CA PRO A 97 -5.02 -6.83 13.46
C PRO A 97 -6.18 -7.16 14.42
N ASP A 98 -6.63 -6.20 15.24
CA ASP A 98 -7.72 -6.43 16.19
C ASP A 98 -9.06 -6.64 15.49
N GLY A 99 -9.38 -5.79 14.50
CA GLY A 99 -10.61 -5.91 13.74
C GLY A 99 -10.68 -7.25 13.00
N VAL A 100 -9.54 -7.75 12.50
CA VAL A 100 -9.46 -9.08 11.86
C VAL A 100 -9.73 -10.20 12.85
N VAL A 101 -9.02 -10.24 13.98
CA VAL A 101 -9.20 -11.31 14.98
C VAL A 101 -10.61 -11.30 15.57
N ARG A 102 -11.23 -10.13 15.67
CA ARG A 102 -12.59 -9.97 16.22
C ARG A 102 -13.71 -10.15 15.18
N GLY A 103 -13.38 -10.34 13.91
CA GLY A 103 -14.37 -10.49 12.84
C GLY A 103 -15.20 -9.22 12.60
N HIS A 104 -14.62 -8.04 12.83
CA HIS A 104 -15.29 -6.78 12.53
C HIS A 104 -15.47 -6.60 11.01
N TRP A 105 -16.48 -5.83 10.61
CA TRP A 105 -16.68 -5.54 9.19
C TRP A 105 -15.81 -4.38 8.67
N ARG A 106 -15.61 -3.34 9.47
CA ARG A 106 -14.99 -2.10 8.99
C ARG A 106 -14.08 -1.43 10.02
N ALA A 107 -14.54 -1.35 11.26
CA ALA A 107 -13.84 -0.62 12.30
C ALA A 107 -12.73 -1.45 12.98
N ASN A 108 -11.76 -0.77 13.57
CA ASN A 108 -10.86 -1.35 14.55
C ASN A 108 -11.58 -1.61 15.91
N ARG A 109 -10.81 -1.98 16.93
CA ARG A 109 -11.33 -2.21 18.29
C ARG A 109 -11.95 -0.96 18.93
N GLY A 110 -11.48 0.22 18.57
CA GLY A 110 -11.98 1.52 19.02
C GLY A 110 -13.27 1.97 18.35
N ALA A 111 -13.91 1.11 17.54
CA ALA A 111 -15.09 1.43 16.74
C ALA A 111 -14.86 2.54 15.70
N VAL A 112 -13.61 2.72 15.26
CA VAL A 112 -13.22 3.71 14.24
C VAL A 112 -12.84 3.02 12.94
N ASP A 113 -13.36 3.54 11.83
CA ASP A 113 -12.87 3.24 10.48
C ASP A 113 -11.47 3.85 10.34
N LEU A 114 -10.43 3.00 10.25
CA LEU A 114 -9.04 3.47 10.15
C LEU A 114 -8.82 4.32 8.90
N ASN A 115 -9.54 4.07 7.80
CA ASN A 115 -9.47 4.87 6.58
C ASN A 115 -10.36 6.13 6.66
N ARG A 116 -10.73 6.56 7.88
CA ARG A 116 -11.27 7.89 8.23
C ARG A 116 -10.43 8.57 9.32
N ASP A 117 -9.35 7.94 9.77
CA ASP A 117 -8.51 8.43 10.88
C ASP A 117 -7.16 9.00 10.41
N TRP A 118 -6.94 9.13 9.10
CA TRP A 118 -5.75 9.79 8.56
C TRP A 118 -5.89 11.30 8.64
N GLY A 119 -5.02 11.95 9.42
CA GLY A 119 -5.11 13.37 9.78
C GLY A 119 -5.43 13.54 11.27
N PRO A 120 -6.57 13.02 11.77
CA PRO A 120 -6.87 13.00 13.21
C PRO A 120 -5.92 12.12 14.04
N PHE A 121 -5.50 10.97 13.49
CA PHE A 121 -4.61 10.00 14.17
C PHE A 121 -5.06 9.66 15.60
N THR A 122 -6.35 9.39 15.76
CA THR A 122 -6.95 9.06 17.05
C THR A 122 -6.76 7.60 17.43
N GLN A 123 -6.39 6.74 16.48
CA GLN A 123 -6.21 5.30 16.68
C GLN A 123 -4.73 4.91 16.81
N PRO A 124 -4.39 3.92 17.65
CA PRO A 124 -3.00 3.49 17.83
C PRO A 124 -2.40 2.93 16.54
N GLU A 125 -3.20 2.27 15.69
CA GLU A 125 -2.75 1.68 14.43
C GLU A 125 -2.26 2.75 13.44
N THR A 126 -3.05 3.80 13.18
CA THR A 126 -2.67 4.91 12.29
C THR A 126 -1.57 5.78 12.90
N ARG A 127 -1.58 6.01 14.23
CA ARG A 127 -0.48 6.69 14.93
C ARG A 127 0.86 5.97 14.78
N SER A 128 0.86 4.65 14.77
CA SER A 128 2.09 3.86 14.63
C SER A 128 2.77 4.12 13.28
N VAL A 129 1.98 4.14 12.20
CA VAL A 129 2.50 4.51 10.86
C VAL A 129 2.94 5.97 10.82
N LYS A 130 2.15 6.89 11.38
CA LYS A 130 2.47 8.32 11.43
C LYS A 130 3.77 8.59 12.18
N ALA A 131 3.95 7.99 13.35
CA ALA A 131 5.16 8.14 14.16
C ALA A 131 6.40 7.61 13.44
N TRP A 132 6.28 6.49 12.73
CA TRP A 132 7.38 5.97 11.91
C TRP A 132 7.75 6.93 10.77
N LEU A 133 6.75 7.51 10.10
CA LEU A 133 6.97 8.50 9.03
C LEU A 133 7.59 9.81 9.56
N ASP A 134 7.16 10.27 10.74
CA ASP A 134 7.71 11.47 11.39
C ASP A 134 9.17 11.30 11.82
N ALA A 135 9.58 10.05 12.08
CA ALA A 135 10.95 9.69 12.46
C ALA A 135 11.90 9.53 11.26
N LEU A 136 11.45 9.77 10.03
CA LEU A 136 12.30 9.64 8.85
C LEU A 136 13.49 10.62 8.89
N PRO A 137 14.71 10.15 8.58
CA PRO A 137 15.88 11.01 8.46
C PRO A 137 15.68 12.15 7.44
N GLN A 138 16.35 13.28 7.69
CA GLN A 138 16.45 14.36 6.71
C GLN A 138 17.04 13.82 5.39
N GLY A 139 16.31 13.98 4.29
CA GLY A 139 16.70 13.49 2.96
C GLY A 139 15.91 12.27 2.46
N ILE A 140 15.20 11.57 3.35
CA ILE A 140 14.27 10.50 2.96
C ILE A 140 12.86 11.07 2.94
N ARG A 141 12.13 10.85 1.85
CA ARG A 141 10.74 11.29 1.74
C ARG A 141 9.86 10.26 1.04
N PRO A 142 8.57 10.18 1.42
CA PRO A 142 7.57 9.51 0.61
C PRO A 142 7.53 10.07 -0.82
N VAL A 143 7.41 9.18 -1.80
CA VAL A 143 7.23 9.48 -3.24
C VAL A 143 6.00 8.83 -3.85
N LEU A 144 5.46 7.81 -3.21
CA LEU A 144 4.23 7.13 -3.60
C LEU A 144 3.58 6.48 -2.37
N MET A 145 2.24 6.46 -2.35
CA MET A 145 1.49 5.61 -1.43
C MET A 145 0.44 4.78 -2.19
N VAL A 146 0.33 3.49 -1.87
CA VAL A 146 -0.74 2.61 -2.36
C VAL A 146 -1.44 1.93 -1.19
N ASP A 147 -2.75 2.09 -1.13
CA ASP A 147 -3.63 1.55 -0.08
C ASP A 147 -4.51 0.43 -0.66
N PHE A 148 -4.24 -0.81 -0.29
CA PHE A 148 -4.90 -2.00 -0.83
C PHE A 148 -6.20 -2.32 -0.07
N HIS A 149 -7.29 -2.38 -0.83
CA HIS A 149 -8.66 -2.55 -0.36
C HIS A 149 -9.43 -3.57 -1.20
N SER A 150 -10.67 -3.86 -0.79
CA SER A 150 -11.61 -4.69 -1.54
C SER A 150 -12.94 -3.99 -1.73
N THR A 151 -13.53 -4.16 -2.90
CA THR A 151 -14.86 -3.64 -3.23
C THR A 151 -15.55 -4.55 -4.24
N ARG A 152 -16.61 -4.09 -4.91
CA ARG A 152 -17.35 -4.89 -5.91
C ARG A 152 -16.69 -4.98 -7.29
N SER A 153 -15.61 -4.26 -7.52
CA SER A 153 -14.97 -4.15 -8.85
C SER A 153 -13.50 -3.80 -8.69
N ASN A 154 -12.64 -4.30 -9.58
CA ASN A 154 -11.24 -3.90 -9.59
C ASN A 154 -11.15 -2.45 -10.08
N LEU A 155 -10.57 -1.56 -9.27
CA LEU A 155 -10.36 -0.18 -9.67
C LEU A 155 -9.23 0.50 -8.91
N PHE A 156 -8.76 1.62 -9.45
CA PHE A 156 -7.86 2.53 -8.77
C PHE A 156 -8.56 3.86 -8.52
N TYR A 157 -8.68 4.27 -7.27
CA TYR A 157 -8.95 5.68 -6.97
C TYR A 157 -7.65 6.46 -7.03
N VAL A 158 -7.56 7.39 -7.98
CA VAL A 158 -6.38 8.23 -8.23
C VAL A 158 -6.67 9.70 -7.92
N GLN A 159 -5.64 10.54 -7.84
CA GLN A 159 -5.84 12.00 -7.81
C GLN A 159 -6.59 12.46 -9.06
N GLY A 160 -7.54 13.38 -8.89
CA GLY A 160 -8.25 14.02 -10.00
C GLY A 160 -7.48 15.21 -10.57
N ASP A 161 -8.17 16.33 -10.78
CA ASP A 161 -7.61 17.56 -11.33
C ASP A 161 -6.54 18.21 -10.44
N GLU A 162 -6.47 17.81 -9.16
CA GLU A 162 -5.42 18.21 -8.23
C GLU A 162 -4.05 17.57 -8.52
N ALA A 163 -4.01 16.57 -9.41
CA ALA A 163 -2.77 15.89 -9.76
C ALA A 163 -1.78 16.86 -10.42
N SER A 164 -0.52 16.88 -9.98
CA SER A 164 0.53 17.66 -10.64
C SER A 164 0.95 17.03 -11.99
N ALA A 165 1.70 17.77 -12.82
CA ALA A 165 2.21 17.22 -14.09
C ALA A 165 3.09 15.96 -13.89
N PRO A 166 4.05 15.91 -12.94
CA PRO A 166 4.75 14.69 -12.57
C PRO A 166 3.83 13.52 -12.19
N GLN A 167 2.79 13.79 -11.39
CA GLN A 167 1.84 12.76 -10.95
C GLN A 167 1.01 12.22 -12.12
N ARG A 168 0.62 13.08 -13.08
CA ARG A 168 -0.05 12.64 -14.31
C ARG A 168 0.86 11.76 -15.17
N ARG A 169 2.15 12.09 -15.28
CA ARG A 169 3.14 11.23 -15.97
C ARG A 169 3.31 9.89 -15.28
N PHE A 170 3.37 9.87 -13.96
CA PHE A 170 3.37 8.62 -13.17
C PHE A 170 2.14 7.77 -13.47
N ARG A 171 0.93 8.35 -13.39
CA ARG A 171 -0.32 7.65 -13.70
C ARG A 171 -0.30 7.05 -15.10
N ALA A 172 0.08 7.86 -16.09
CA ALA A 172 0.15 7.43 -17.48
C ALA A 172 1.16 6.29 -17.68
N ALA A 173 2.34 6.42 -17.06
CA ALA A 173 3.38 5.40 -17.15
C ALA A 173 3.02 4.12 -16.39
N TRP A 174 2.22 4.19 -15.33
CA TRP A 174 1.91 3.04 -14.48
C TRP A 174 0.62 2.31 -14.85
N LEU A 175 -0.48 3.05 -15.10
CA LEU A 175 -1.83 2.49 -15.18
C LEU A 175 -2.48 2.68 -16.55
N ASP A 176 -2.31 3.85 -17.19
CA ASP A 176 -3.05 4.15 -18.42
C ASP A 176 -2.69 3.15 -19.54
N GLY A 177 -3.73 2.65 -20.22
CA GLY A 177 -3.60 1.66 -21.29
C GLY A 177 -3.38 0.23 -20.80
N ARG A 178 -3.42 -0.03 -19.49
CA ARG A 178 -3.24 -1.37 -18.89
C ARG A 178 -4.51 -1.94 -18.27
N GLU A 179 -5.62 -1.22 -18.34
CA GLU A 179 -6.94 -1.57 -17.77
C GLU A 179 -7.41 -2.98 -18.17
N THR A 180 -6.96 -3.49 -19.31
CA THR A 180 -7.27 -4.83 -19.82
C THR A 180 -6.02 -5.64 -20.17
N ALA A 181 -4.85 -5.27 -19.65
CA ALA A 181 -3.58 -5.91 -20.00
C ALA A 181 -3.43 -7.34 -19.45
N VAL A 182 -4.16 -7.68 -18.38
CA VAL A 182 -4.10 -8.99 -17.72
C VAL A 182 -5.43 -9.69 -17.96
N ALA A 183 -5.37 -10.85 -18.62
CA ALA A 183 -6.54 -11.66 -18.90
C ALA A 183 -7.28 -12.03 -17.60
N GLY A 184 -8.60 -11.87 -17.58
CA GLY A 184 -9.43 -12.17 -16.40
C GLY A 184 -9.37 -11.13 -15.29
N TYR A 185 -8.61 -10.04 -15.44
CA TYR A 185 -8.52 -8.96 -14.46
C TYR A 185 -8.67 -7.58 -15.11
N PRO A 186 -9.85 -7.21 -15.64
CA PRO A 186 -10.10 -5.84 -16.04
C PRO A 186 -10.18 -4.96 -14.79
N PHE A 187 -9.66 -3.74 -14.86
CA PHE A 187 -9.84 -2.71 -13.83
C PHE A 187 -10.16 -1.35 -14.43
N THR A 188 -10.72 -0.45 -13.63
CA THR A 188 -10.96 0.95 -14.03
C THR A 188 -10.07 1.92 -13.26
N ILE A 189 -9.85 3.10 -13.84
CA ILE A 189 -9.14 4.20 -13.17
C ILE A 189 -10.17 5.29 -12.89
N GLU A 190 -10.39 5.60 -11.61
CA GLU A 190 -11.36 6.58 -11.16
C GLU A 190 -10.68 7.80 -10.53
N PRO A 191 -10.55 8.92 -11.26
CA PRO A 191 -10.04 10.16 -10.71
C PRO A 191 -11.00 10.72 -9.64
N ARG A 192 -10.48 10.95 -8.43
CA ARG A 192 -11.24 11.50 -7.30
C ARG A 192 -10.39 12.51 -6.54
N ASN A 193 -10.75 13.79 -6.63
CA ASN A 193 -10.13 14.85 -5.84
C ASN A 193 -10.25 14.57 -4.33
N ALA A 194 -9.29 15.09 -3.57
CA ALA A 194 -9.34 15.06 -2.13
C ALA A 194 -10.60 15.79 -1.66
N ASN A 195 -11.32 15.15 -0.75
CA ASN A 195 -12.44 15.77 -0.05
C ASN A 195 -11.93 16.15 1.35
N PRO A 196 -11.81 17.44 1.68
CA PRO A 196 -11.37 17.87 3.00
C PRO A 196 -12.18 17.19 4.12
N GLY A 197 -11.48 16.70 5.14
CA GLY A 197 -12.11 16.01 6.28
C GLY A 197 -12.55 14.57 6.02
N SER A 198 -12.35 14.01 4.82
CA SER A 198 -12.66 12.60 4.57
C SER A 198 -11.80 11.62 5.36
N GLY A 199 -10.62 12.05 5.84
CA GLY A 199 -9.75 11.24 6.69
C GLY A 199 -9.16 9.98 6.05
N THR A 200 -9.12 9.91 4.71
CA THR A 200 -8.59 8.73 4.00
C THR A 200 -7.07 8.80 3.85
N ALA A 201 -6.41 7.64 3.83
CA ALA A 201 -4.96 7.54 3.61
C ALA A 201 -4.58 8.24 2.30
N LYS A 202 -5.30 7.95 1.21
CA LYS A 202 -5.16 8.56 -0.11
C LYS A 202 -5.03 10.08 -0.04
N ASN A 203 -5.99 10.73 0.61
CA ASN A 203 -6.07 12.18 0.64
C ASN A 203 -5.01 12.76 1.58
N TRP A 204 -4.76 12.12 2.72
CA TRP A 204 -3.75 12.58 3.68
C TRP A 204 -2.33 12.51 3.10
N PHE A 205 -1.93 11.40 2.47
CA PHE A 205 -0.60 11.27 1.87
C PHE A 205 -0.40 12.26 0.72
N HIS A 206 -1.39 12.44 -0.16
CA HIS A 206 -1.31 13.45 -1.22
C HIS A 206 -1.16 14.86 -0.65
N ALA A 207 -2.01 15.25 0.31
CA ALA A 207 -1.97 16.58 0.91
C ALA A 207 -0.69 16.85 1.69
N THR A 208 -0.14 15.85 2.37
CA THR A 208 1.04 16.00 3.24
C THR A 208 2.34 16.04 2.44
N TYR A 209 2.47 15.20 1.40
CA TYR A 209 3.74 15.00 0.71
C TYR A 209 3.76 15.46 -0.76
N ALA A 210 2.60 15.88 -1.30
CA ALA A 210 2.42 16.22 -2.72
C ALA A 210 2.83 15.09 -3.68
N ILE A 211 2.49 13.85 -3.34
CA ILE A 211 2.86 12.61 -4.05
C ILE A 211 1.64 11.93 -4.67
N PRO A 212 1.80 11.10 -5.73
CA PRO A 212 0.75 10.17 -6.11
C PRO A 212 0.41 9.26 -4.91
N ALA A 213 -0.87 9.15 -4.60
CA ALA A 213 -1.37 8.40 -3.46
C ALA A 213 -2.68 7.74 -3.91
N TYR A 214 -2.69 6.42 -4.13
CA TYR A 214 -3.80 5.72 -4.76
C TYR A 214 -4.42 4.68 -3.83
N THR A 215 -5.73 4.44 -3.99
CA THR A 215 -6.39 3.26 -3.41
C THR A 215 -6.50 2.21 -4.50
N TYR A 216 -5.98 1.02 -4.25
CA TYR A 216 -6.10 -0.14 -5.13
C TYR A 216 -7.21 -1.05 -4.58
N GLU A 217 -8.36 -0.98 -5.23
CA GLU A 217 -9.52 -1.81 -4.92
C GLU A 217 -9.52 -3.09 -5.75
N VAL A 218 -9.72 -4.23 -5.10
CA VAL A 218 -9.85 -5.55 -5.74
C VAL A 218 -11.28 -6.05 -5.58
N ALA A 219 -11.89 -6.55 -6.66
CA ALA A 219 -13.24 -7.09 -6.59
C ALA A 219 -13.31 -8.26 -5.60
N ASP A 220 -14.36 -8.32 -4.78
CA ASP A 220 -14.58 -9.38 -3.77
C ASP A 220 -14.64 -10.78 -4.42
N ASP A 221 -15.14 -10.84 -5.65
CA ASP A 221 -15.30 -12.04 -6.48
C ASP A 221 -14.19 -12.19 -7.54
N ALA A 222 -13.14 -11.36 -7.51
CA ALA A 222 -12.04 -11.46 -8.45
C ALA A 222 -11.38 -12.86 -8.41
N ASP A 223 -11.06 -13.37 -9.60
CA ASP A 223 -10.29 -14.61 -9.73
C ASP A 223 -8.91 -14.45 -9.06
N ARG A 224 -8.50 -15.44 -8.28
CA ARG A 224 -7.31 -15.32 -7.42
C ARG A 224 -6.02 -15.40 -8.23
N GLU A 225 -5.99 -16.19 -9.30
CA GLU A 225 -4.82 -16.31 -10.16
C GLU A 225 -4.64 -15.05 -11.02
N ALA A 226 -5.73 -14.55 -11.59
CA ALA A 226 -5.75 -13.30 -12.33
C ALA A 226 -5.38 -12.11 -11.44
N THR A 227 -5.88 -12.08 -10.19
CA THR A 227 -5.51 -11.05 -9.19
C THR A 227 -4.01 -11.07 -8.91
N ARG A 228 -3.43 -12.24 -8.64
CA ARG A 228 -1.98 -12.36 -8.38
C ARG A 228 -1.16 -11.95 -9.60
N SER A 229 -1.56 -12.38 -10.79
CA SER A 229 -0.90 -12.04 -12.05
C SER A 229 -0.94 -10.53 -12.33
N ALA A 230 -2.10 -9.90 -12.10
CA ALA A 230 -2.25 -8.47 -12.29
C ALA A 230 -1.43 -7.67 -11.29
N ALA A 231 -1.49 -8.03 -10.01
CA ALA A 231 -0.71 -7.36 -8.97
C ALA A 231 0.81 -7.47 -9.22
N ALA A 232 1.30 -8.64 -9.64
CA ALA A 232 2.71 -8.81 -10.02
C ALA A 232 3.09 -7.96 -11.23
N ALA A 233 2.26 -7.93 -12.28
CA ALA A 233 2.51 -7.11 -13.47
C ALA A 233 2.53 -5.59 -13.14
N LEU A 234 1.63 -5.14 -12.27
CA LEU A 234 1.59 -3.75 -11.79
C LEU A 234 2.81 -3.40 -10.93
N ALA A 235 3.28 -4.32 -10.08
CA ALA A 235 4.51 -4.15 -9.31
C ALA A 235 5.73 -4.02 -10.23
N ALA A 236 5.82 -4.88 -11.26
CA ALA A 236 6.90 -4.84 -12.24
C ALA A 236 6.99 -3.53 -13.03
N GLY A 237 5.86 -2.86 -13.26
CA GLY A 237 5.80 -1.56 -13.93
C GLY A 237 6.20 -0.36 -13.06
N LEU A 238 6.28 -0.54 -11.74
CA LEU A 238 6.47 0.55 -10.79
C LEU A 238 7.79 1.34 -10.94
N PRO A 239 8.96 0.71 -11.14
CA PRO A 239 10.22 1.44 -11.28
C PRO A 239 10.20 2.43 -12.46
N ALA A 240 9.71 1.97 -13.60
CA ALA A 240 9.63 2.79 -14.81
C ALA A 240 8.67 3.97 -14.62
N ALA A 241 7.55 3.74 -13.94
CA ALA A 241 6.58 4.80 -13.64
C ALA A 241 7.13 5.86 -12.68
N LEU A 242 7.85 5.44 -11.63
CA LEU A 242 8.51 6.38 -10.71
C LEU A 242 9.59 7.20 -11.42
N GLY A 243 10.35 6.59 -12.34
CA GLY A 243 11.32 7.31 -13.18
C GLY A 243 10.67 8.37 -14.08
N ALA A 244 9.43 8.15 -14.54
CA ALA A 244 8.70 9.10 -15.37
C ALA A 244 8.24 10.36 -14.61
N MET A 245 8.24 10.36 -13.27
CA MET A 245 7.94 11.56 -12.48
C MET A 245 9.02 12.64 -12.60
N GLY A 246 10.29 12.23 -12.75
CA GLY A 246 11.44 13.13 -12.80
C GLY A 246 11.76 13.69 -14.18
N GLN A 247 11.21 13.09 -15.24
CA GLN A 247 11.24 13.60 -16.63
C GLN A 247 10.27 14.75 -16.79
#